data_AF-A0A382KM78-F1
#
_entry.id   AF-A0A382KM78-F1
#
_cell.length_a   1.000
_cell.length_b   1.000
_cell.length_c   1.000
_cell.angle_alpha   90.00
_cell.angle_beta   90.00
_cell.angle_gamma   90.00
#
_symmetry.space_group_name_H-M   'P 1'
#
loop_
_entity.id
_entity.type
_entity.pdbx_description
1 polymer ?
#
loop_
_entity_poly.entity_id
_entity_poly.type
_entity_poly.pdbx_seq_one_letter_code
_entity_poly.pdbx_strand_id
1 'polypeptide(L)'
;EAIAYAMGHSGLAILITSLTTAGGLLSFVPVKVAPVSDLGLFGAAGVLFCVSFTLVLLPAMLSVIPESKHPVPAKNLHLQKNSLTPYSFADWMLKSCGDFAVNKPWTVIGISLLIALMSSFGAAQLRFSHNPIAWLPDDNSLRSATEAINEHMKGSAAIELVVERGEENAVKEPEFMNRLDEFNHFSEGTSHKRISVGKSSSVVDVVKEINQVLNEDREEYYRVPQDRAMIAQELLLFENGGTEDLENLVNTPYSKARVTLKTTWVDANQYTGLLLKLERKIEDLFGKEKSYVVTGLIPIMVKTITFLMEGMLISYLIAGAVITLLMIIMLADFRLGLWSMIPNFLPILAGLGVMGLLDLPLDAMSILVGSIAIGLAVDDTVHFMHNFRRNQHIHQDIKVAVEKTLTSTGRAMLLTT
;
A
#
# COMPACT_ATOMS: atom_id res chain seq x y z
N GLU A 1 -11.35 45.14 -2.04
CA GLU A 1 -11.38 44.81 -3.49
C GLU A 1 -10.34 43.77 -3.91
N ALA A 2 -9.05 43.95 -3.56
CA ALA A 2 -7.99 42.99 -3.91
C ALA A 2 -8.27 41.54 -3.45
N ILE A 3 -8.74 41.35 -2.21
CA ILE A 3 -9.13 40.02 -1.68
C ILE A 3 -10.26 39.40 -2.51
N ALA A 4 -11.31 40.18 -2.83
CA ALA A 4 -12.44 39.70 -3.62
C ALA A 4 -12.01 39.32 -5.05
N TYR A 5 -11.10 40.08 -5.65
CA TYR A 5 -10.51 39.76 -6.95
C TYR A 5 -9.70 38.45 -6.89
N ALA A 6 -8.83 38.29 -5.90
CA ALA A 6 -8.03 37.07 -5.73
C ALA A 6 -8.92 35.83 -5.54
N MET A 7 -9.97 35.95 -4.72
CA MET A 7 -10.95 34.87 -4.50
C MET A 7 -11.73 34.52 -5.76
N GLY A 8 -12.15 35.52 -6.56
CA GLY A 8 -12.82 35.28 -7.84
C GLY A 8 -11.89 34.68 -8.90
N HIS A 9 -10.59 34.95 -8.84
CA HIS A 9 -9.61 34.49 -9.81
C HIS A 9 -9.12 33.05 -9.54
N SER A 10 -8.84 32.72 -8.27
CA SER A 10 -8.20 31.44 -7.89
C SER A 10 -9.03 30.58 -6.95
N GLY A 11 -10.05 31.14 -6.30
CA GLY A 11 -10.80 30.45 -5.25
C GLY A 11 -11.51 29.19 -5.74
N LEU A 12 -12.08 29.22 -6.95
CA LEU A 12 -12.71 28.02 -7.55
C LEU A 12 -11.69 26.92 -7.83
N ALA A 13 -10.52 27.28 -8.37
CA ALA A 13 -9.46 26.30 -8.62
C ALA A 13 -9.02 25.66 -7.29
N ILE A 14 -8.69 26.46 -6.27
CA ILE A 14 -8.28 25.99 -4.94
C ILE A 14 -9.34 25.07 -4.30
N LEU A 15 -10.62 25.40 -4.45
CA LEU A 15 -11.71 24.58 -3.91
C LEU A 15 -11.78 23.21 -4.61
N ILE A 16 -11.70 23.19 -5.94
CA ILE A 16 -11.80 21.96 -6.73
C ILE A 16 -10.56 21.08 -6.54
N THR A 17 -9.37 21.66 -6.42
CA THR A 17 -8.12 20.91 -6.18
C THR A 17 -8.13 20.26 -4.80
N SER A 18 -8.59 20.99 -3.79
CA SER A 18 -8.78 20.45 -2.45
C SER A 18 -9.84 19.36 -2.42
N LEU A 19 -10.95 19.51 -3.17
CA LEU A 19 -12.01 18.52 -3.23
C LEU A 19 -11.59 17.25 -4.00
N THR A 20 -10.83 17.40 -5.08
CA THR A 20 -10.28 16.26 -5.85
C THR A 20 -9.23 15.51 -5.05
N THR A 21 -8.36 16.22 -4.32
CA THR A 21 -7.39 15.60 -3.40
C THR A 21 -8.09 14.88 -2.25
N ALA A 22 -9.07 15.52 -1.61
CA ALA A 22 -9.86 14.89 -0.55
C ALA A 22 -10.63 13.66 -1.08
N GLY A 23 -11.24 13.76 -2.27
CA GLY A 23 -11.91 12.64 -2.93
C GLY A 23 -10.98 11.48 -3.27
N GLY A 24 -9.76 11.80 -3.72
CA GLY A 24 -8.70 10.81 -3.94
C GLY A 24 -8.29 10.10 -2.66
N LEU A 25 -8.08 10.82 -1.56
CA LEU A 25 -7.73 10.23 -0.26
C LEU A 25 -8.88 9.42 0.36
N LEU A 26 -10.13 9.89 0.23
CA LEU A 26 -11.31 9.16 0.69
C LEU A 26 -11.49 7.81 -0.02
N SER A 27 -10.91 7.64 -1.21
CA SER A 27 -10.92 6.35 -1.91
C SER A 27 -10.22 5.22 -1.15
N PHE A 28 -9.39 5.52 -0.14
CA PHE A 28 -8.74 4.51 0.71
C PHE A 28 -9.60 4.00 1.86
N VAL A 29 -10.69 4.70 2.21
CA VAL A 29 -11.57 4.30 3.32
C VAL A 29 -12.10 2.86 3.18
N PRO A 30 -12.49 2.36 1.97
CA PRO A 30 -12.92 0.98 1.79
C PRO A 30 -11.83 -0.08 1.97
N VAL A 31 -10.55 0.29 2.05
CA VAL A 31 -9.45 -0.66 2.21
C VAL A 31 -9.53 -1.28 3.61
N LYS A 32 -9.48 -2.62 3.68
CA LYS A 32 -9.65 -3.38 4.93
C LYS A 32 -8.48 -3.25 5.92
N VAL A 33 -7.42 -2.56 5.54
CA VAL A 33 -6.22 -2.38 6.36
C VAL A 33 -6.28 -1.01 7.02
N ALA A 34 -6.47 -1.01 8.34
CA ALA A 34 -6.77 0.18 9.13
C ALA A 34 -5.79 1.34 8.89
N PRO A 35 -4.45 1.17 8.92
CA PRO A 35 -3.52 2.28 8.64
C PRO A 35 -3.75 3.00 7.30
N VAL A 36 -4.16 2.26 6.26
CA VAL A 36 -4.43 2.82 4.92
C VAL A 36 -5.78 3.54 4.88
N SER A 37 -6.79 2.95 5.50
CA SER A 37 -8.12 3.57 5.64
C SER A 37 -8.05 4.86 6.46
N ASP A 38 -7.32 4.83 7.58
CA ASP A 38 -7.09 5.97 8.47
C ASP A 38 -6.35 7.10 7.76
N LEU A 39 -5.31 6.78 6.98
CA LEU A 39 -4.60 7.75 6.13
C LEU A 39 -5.58 8.46 5.17
N GLY A 40 -6.49 7.71 4.54
CA GLY A 40 -7.52 8.27 3.67
C GLY A 40 -8.47 9.22 4.39
N LEU A 41 -8.94 8.84 5.58
CA LEU A 41 -9.89 9.62 6.37
C LEU A 41 -9.24 10.90 6.93
N PHE A 42 -8.12 10.77 7.64
CA PHE A 42 -7.44 11.90 8.27
C PHE A 42 -6.81 12.82 7.22
N GLY A 43 -6.24 12.26 6.16
CA GLY A 43 -5.71 13.05 5.05
C GLY A 43 -6.80 13.89 4.38
N ALA A 44 -7.94 13.29 4.05
CA ALA A 44 -9.06 14.03 3.44
C ALA A 44 -9.62 15.12 4.38
N ALA A 45 -9.80 14.81 5.66
CA ALA A 45 -10.23 15.80 6.65
C ALA A 45 -9.23 16.97 6.75
N GLY A 46 -7.93 16.66 6.78
CA GLY A 46 -6.86 17.65 6.77
C GLY A 46 -6.94 18.58 5.57
N VAL A 47 -7.11 18.05 4.36
CA VAL A 47 -7.28 18.86 3.14
C VAL A 47 -8.51 19.76 3.21
N LEU A 48 -9.64 19.25 3.73
CA LEU A 48 -10.86 20.06 3.90
C LEU A 48 -10.69 21.18 4.95
N PHE A 49 -9.90 20.96 5.99
CA PHE A 49 -9.52 22.04 6.92
C PHE A 49 -8.59 23.05 6.25
N CYS A 50 -7.59 22.59 5.50
CA CYS A 50 -6.66 23.45 4.76
C CYS A 50 -7.40 24.39 3.79
N VAL A 51 -8.38 23.89 3.02
CA VAL A 51 -9.15 24.74 2.11
C VAL A 51 -10.03 25.73 2.87
N SER A 52 -10.61 25.31 4.00
CA SER A 52 -11.39 26.20 4.85
C SER A 52 -10.52 27.33 5.43
N PHE A 53 -9.32 27.02 5.89
CA PHE A 53 -8.37 28.03 6.36
C PHE A 53 -7.90 28.93 5.21
N THR A 54 -7.66 28.38 4.02
CA THR A 54 -7.18 29.16 2.88
C THR A 54 -8.24 30.10 2.32
N LEU A 55 -9.51 29.67 2.26
CA LEU A 55 -10.60 30.47 1.68
C LEU A 55 -11.30 31.38 2.70
N VAL A 56 -11.19 31.09 3.99
CA VAL A 56 -11.88 31.87 5.05
C VAL A 56 -10.88 32.57 5.97
N LEU A 57 -10.03 31.79 6.65
CA LEU A 57 -9.13 32.33 7.68
C LEU A 57 -8.07 33.28 7.09
N LEU A 58 -7.43 32.88 5.99
CA LEU A 58 -6.36 33.68 5.36
C LEU A 58 -6.88 35.04 4.86
N PRO A 59 -7.99 35.14 4.09
CA PRO A 59 -8.61 36.42 3.77
C PRO A 59 -8.98 37.27 4.99
N ALA A 60 -9.49 36.64 6.05
CA ALA A 60 -9.85 37.33 7.29
C ALA A 60 -8.61 37.87 8.03
N MET A 61 -7.50 37.13 8.03
CA MET A 61 -6.24 37.60 8.59
C MET A 61 -5.68 38.76 7.76
N LEU A 62 -5.69 38.65 6.43
CA LEU A 62 -5.21 39.69 5.53
C LEU A 62 -6.04 40.99 5.62
N SER A 63 -7.32 40.92 6.03
CA SER A 63 -8.14 42.12 6.21
C SER A 63 -7.85 42.88 7.51
N VAL A 64 -7.29 42.20 8.51
CA VAL A 64 -6.99 42.79 9.84
C VAL A 64 -5.53 43.20 9.95
N ILE A 65 -4.61 42.51 9.27
CA ILE A 65 -3.19 42.87 9.26
C ILE A 65 -3.01 44.18 8.47
N PRO A 66 -2.56 45.28 9.10
CA PRO A 66 -2.35 46.53 8.39
C PRO A 66 -1.29 46.33 7.29
N GLU A 67 -1.60 46.79 6.07
CA GLU A 67 -0.65 46.79 4.96
C GLU A 67 0.59 47.59 5.32
N SER A 68 1.64 46.90 5.77
CA SER A 68 2.97 47.51 5.87
C SER A 68 3.60 47.50 4.47
N LYS A 69 3.25 48.49 3.64
CA LYS A 69 4.17 49.11 2.67
C LYS A 69 3.52 50.24 1.86
N HIS A 70 4.32 51.28 1.67
CA HIS A 70 4.06 52.49 0.90
C HIS A 70 3.39 52.22 -0.46
N PRO A 71 2.39 53.04 -0.86
CA PRO A 71 1.82 52.95 -2.19
C PRO A 71 2.95 53.11 -3.22
N VAL A 72 3.18 52.08 -4.04
CA VAL A 72 4.08 52.18 -5.18
C VAL A 72 3.50 53.29 -6.08
N PRO A 73 4.23 54.40 -6.32
CA PRO A 73 3.66 55.53 -7.03
C PRO A 73 3.19 55.09 -8.42
N ALA A 74 1.96 55.45 -8.79
CA ALA A 74 1.29 55.06 -10.04
C ALA A 74 2.12 55.34 -11.31
N LYS A 75 3.11 56.24 -11.23
CA LYS A 75 4.09 56.53 -12.28
C LYS A 75 4.96 55.30 -12.64
N ASN A 76 5.17 54.39 -11.69
CA ASN A 76 5.92 53.13 -11.91
C ASN A 76 5.02 51.99 -12.44
N LEU A 77 3.69 52.08 -12.29
CA LEU A 77 2.75 51.11 -12.87
C LEU A 77 2.66 51.23 -14.41
N HIS A 78 2.79 52.44 -14.95
CA HIS A 78 2.80 52.65 -16.41
C HIS A 78 4.16 52.34 -17.06
N LEU A 79 5.27 52.44 -16.31
CA LEU A 79 6.59 52.00 -16.79
C LEU A 79 6.67 50.48 -16.93
N GLN A 80 5.81 49.71 -16.23
CA GLN A 80 5.76 48.25 -16.35
C GLN A 80 5.00 47.74 -17.58
N LYS A 81 4.26 48.61 -18.29
CA LYS A 81 3.59 48.24 -19.55
C LYS A 81 4.55 48.16 -20.74
N ASN A 82 5.72 48.79 -20.63
CA ASN A 82 6.79 48.83 -21.66
C ASN A 82 8.18 48.44 -21.11
N SER A 83 8.33 48.07 -19.84
CA SER A 83 9.55 47.44 -19.39
C SER A 83 9.58 46.02 -19.92
N LEU A 84 10.38 45.80 -20.96
CA LEU A 84 11.04 44.54 -21.24
C LEU A 84 11.82 44.12 -19.98
N THR A 85 11.15 43.67 -18.93
CA THR A 85 11.81 42.88 -17.90
C THR A 85 12.40 41.69 -18.65
N PRO A 86 13.70 41.39 -18.48
CA PRO A 86 14.28 40.22 -19.12
C PRO A 86 13.37 39.04 -18.79
N TYR A 87 12.95 38.27 -19.80
CA TYR A 87 12.22 37.04 -19.56
C TYR A 87 12.99 36.29 -18.46
N SER A 88 12.37 36.08 -17.29
CA SER A 88 12.94 35.20 -16.30
C SER A 88 13.20 33.87 -17.00
N PHE A 89 14.27 33.15 -16.68
CA PHE A 89 14.55 31.86 -17.29
C PHE A 89 13.29 30.95 -17.29
N ALA A 90 12.52 31.01 -16.20
CA ALA A 90 11.23 30.35 -16.07
C ALA A 90 10.20 30.78 -17.14
N ASP A 91 10.08 32.08 -17.45
CA ASP A 91 9.16 32.57 -18.48
C ASP A 91 9.55 32.14 -19.88
N TRP A 92 10.85 32.22 -20.16
CA TRP A 92 11.37 31.79 -21.45
C TRP A 92 11.13 30.29 -21.65
N MET A 93 11.37 29.47 -20.62
CA MET A 93 11.13 28.04 -20.63
C MET A 93 9.63 27.74 -20.80
N LEU A 94 8.76 28.33 -19.98
CA LEU A 94 7.31 28.15 -20.04
C LEU A 94 6.73 28.56 -21.39
N LYS A 95 7.17 29.72 -21.93
CA LYS A 95 6.77 30.17 -23.26
C LYS A 95 7.23 29.20 -24.35
N SER A 96 8.49 28.76 -24.29
CA SER A 96 9.04 27.81 -25.26
C SER A 96 8.30 26.46 -25.22
N CYS A 97 7.95 25.96 -24.04
CA CYS A 97 7.12 24.77 -23.88
C CYS A 97 5.72 24.97 -24.49
N GLY A 98 5.09 26.12 -24.24
CA GLY A 98 3.78 26.45 -24.82
C GLY A 98 3.81 26.55 -26.35
N ASP A 99 4.80 27.26 -26.90
CA ASP A 99 5.01 27.39 -28.34
C ASP A 99 5.29 26.02 -28.97
N PHE A 100 6.09 25.17 -28.33
CA PHE A 100 6.33 23.82 -28.81
C PHE A 100 5.05 22.98 -28.83
N ALA A 101 4.27 23.03 -27.74
CA ALA A 101 3.02 22.28 -27.61
C ALA A 101 1.97 22.69 -28.66
N VAL A 102 1.83 23.99 -28.93
CA VAL A 102 0.83 24.51 -29.87
C VAL A 102 1.28 24.39 -31.33
N ASN A 103 2.55 24.66 -31.64
CA ASN A 103 3.03 24.64 -33.02
C ASN A 103 3.36 23.22 -33.51
N LYS A 104 3.62 22.26 -32.60
CA LYS A 104 4.01 20.88 -32.92
C LYS A 104 3.21 19.82 -32.11
N PRO A 105 1.86 19.85 -32.15
CA PRO A 105 1.03 19.01 -31.28
C PRO A 105 1.19 17.51 -31.54
N TRP A 106 1.30 17.09 -32.81
CA TRP A 106 1.51 15.68 -33.17
C TRP A 106 2.86 15.14 -32.68
N THR A 107 3.86 16.00 -32.57
CA THR A 107 5.18 15.61 -32.06
C THR A 107 5.12 15.40 -30.55
N VAL A 108 4.41 16.28 -29.82
CA VAL A 108 4.15 16.09 -28.38
C VAL A 108 3.36 14.80 -28.13
N ILE A 109 2.26 14.59 -28.87
CA ILE A 109 1.46 13.36 -28.74
C ILE A 109 2.30 12.12 -29.05
N GLY A 110 3.12 12.16 -30.10
CA GLY A 110 4.02 11.05 -30.46
C GLY A 110 5.05 10.74 -29.37
N ILE A 111 5.66 11.77 -28.78
CA ILE A 111 6.61 11.61 -27.66
C ILE A 111 5.90 11.06 -26.43
N SER A 112 4.75 11.63 -26.04
CA SER A 112 3.97 11.16 -24.89
C SER A 112 3.51 9.72 -25.08
N LEU A 113 3.10 9.33 -26.29
CA LEU A 113 2.73 7.96 -26.62
C LEU A 113 3.93 7.02 -26.54
N LEU A 114 5.10 7.43 -27.03
CA LEU A 114 6.34 6.64 -26.90
C LEU A 114 6.71 6.43 -25.43
N ILE A 115 6.65 7.48 -24.61
CA ILE A 115 6.89 7.41 -23.17
C ILE A 115 5.88 6.46 -22.52
N ALA A 116 4.59 6.57 -22.86
CA ALA A 116 3.56 5.69 -22.34
C ALA A 116 3.84 4.22 -22.71
N LEU A 117 4.22 3.93 -23.96
CA LEU A 117 4.53 2.57 -24.41
C LEU A 117 5.77 1.99 -23.71
N MET A 118 6.85 2.77 -23.60
CA MET A 118 8.06 2.37 -22.86
C MET A 118 7.74 2.12 -21.38
N SER A 119 6.93 2.99 -20.79
CA SER A 119 6.54 2.90 -19.39
C SER A 119 5.62 1.70 -19.16
N SER A 120 4.68 1.42 -20.05
CA SER A 120 3.85 0.21 -20.02
C SER A 120 4.69 -1.06 -20.16
N PHE A 121 5.71 -1.05 -21.03
CA PHE A 121 6.64 -2.18 -21.17
C PHE A 121 7.46 -2.42 -19.89
N GLY A 122 7.92 -1.35 -19.23
CA GLY A 122 8.56 -1.44 -17.92
C GLY A 122 7.60 -1.93 -16.83
N ALA A 123 6.41 -1.35 -16.77
CA ALA A 123 5.40 -1.67 -15.77
C ALA A 123 4.93 -3.13 -15.88
N ALA A 124 4.89 -3.70 -17.09
CA ALA A 124 4.58 -5.11 -17.30
C ALA A 124 5.63 -6.06 -16.72
N GLN A 125 6.85 -5.59 -16.44
CA GLN A 125 7.93 -6.35 -15.82
C GLN A 125 7.99 -6.18 -14.29
N LEU A 126 7.09 -5.38 -13.71
CA LEU A 126 7.07 -5.16 -12.27
C LEU A 126 6.85 -6.48 -11.51
N ARG A 127 7.73 -6.72 -10.55
CA ARG A 127 7.56 -7.77 -9.54
C ARG A 127 7.06 -7.16 -8.25
N PHE A 128 6.05 -7.78 -7.66
CA PHE A 128 5.68 -7.46 -6.30
C PHE A 128 6.65 -8.14 -5.33
N SER A 129 7.18 -7.44 -4.33
CA SER A 129 7.97 -8.03 -3.25
C SER A 129 7.76 -7.23 -1.97
N HIS A 130 7.68 -7.92 -0.85
CA HIS A 130 7.49 -7.29 0.45
C HIS A 130 8.31 -8.07 1.47
N ASN A 131 9.49 -7.52 1.76
CA ASN A 131 10.42 -8.07 2.72
C ASN A 131 10.87 -6.95 3.68
N PRO A 132 10.20 -6.81 4.85
CA PRO A 132 10.53 -5.79 5.83
C PRO A 132 11.99 -5.79 6.31
N ILE A 133 12.66 -6.95 6.26
CA ILE A 133 14.09 -7.05 6.64
C ILE A 133 14.96 -6.25 5.67
N ALA A 134 14.60 -6.21 4.38
CA ALA A 134 15.34 -5.47 3.36
C ALA A 134 15.21 -3.95 3.48
N TRP A 135 14.28 -3.44 4.29
CA TRP A 135 14.18 -2.00 4.59
C TRP A 135 15.25 -1.54 5.57
N LEU A 136 15.85 -2.47 6.32
CA LEU A 136 16.95 -2.17 7.23
C LEU A 136 18.25 -2.04 6.43
N PRO A 137 19.14 -1.10 6.79
CA PRO A 137 20.49 -1.00 6.24
C PRO A 137 21.24 -2.33 6.31
N ASP A 138 22.14 -2.57 5.36
CA ASP A 138 22.90 -3.83 5.26
C ASP A 138 23.78 -4.09 6.51
N ASP A 139 24.22 -3.03 7.20
CA ASP A 139 25.03 -3.10 8.43
C ASP A 139 24.18 -3.23 9.72
N ASN A 140 22.86 -3.34 9.61
CA ASN A 140 22.00 -3.44 10.77
C ASN A 140 22.12 -4.80 11.47
N SER A 141 22.42 -4.78 12.78
CA SER A 141 22.59 -5.99 13.60
C SER A 141 21.39 -6.95 13.57
N LEU A 142 20.16 -6.44 13.52
CA LEU A 142 18.94 -7.26 13.46
C LEU A 142 18.83 -7.99 12.12
N ARG A 143 19.18 -7.32 11.02
CA ARG A 143 19.18 -7.91 9.68
C ARG A 143 20.20 -9.04 9.59
N SER A 144 21.45 -8.76 9.97
CA SER A 144 22.52 -9.76 9.98
C SER A 144 22.19 -10.97 10.85
N ALA A 145 21.64 -10.75 12.05
CA ALA A 145 21.23 -11.84 12.94
C ALA A 145 20.10 -12.69 12.33
N THR A 146 19.12 -12.07 11.69
CA THR A 146 17.99 -12.79 11.08
C THR A 146 18.45 -13.60 9.86
N GLU A 147 19.33 -13.06 9.04
CA GLU A 147 19.94 -13.77 7.90
C GLU A 147 20.76 -14.97 8.39
N ALA A 148 21.57 -14.81 9.45
CA ALA A 148 22.35 -15.90 10.04
C ALA A 148 21.46 -17.02 10.61
N ILE A 149 20.37 -16.69 11.30
CA ILE A 149 19.38 -17.68 11.77
C ILE A 149 18.74 -18.41 10.58
N ASN A 150 18.41 -17.69 9.51
CA ASN A 150 17.79 -18.27 8.34
C ASN A 150 18.73 -19.27 7.63
N GLU A 151 20.03 -18.95 7.51
CA GLU A 151 21.04 -19.84 6.91
C GLU A 151 21.34 -21.07 7.78
N HIS A 152 21.53 -20.88 9.09
CA HIS A 152 22.03 -21.96 9.96
C HIS A 152 20.92 -22.81 10.57
N MET A 153 19.77 -22.20 10.91
CA MET A 153 18.67 -22.87 11.60
C MET A 153 17.54 -23.28 10.65
N LYS A 154 17.67 -22.96 9.35
CA LYS A 154 16.67 -23.23 8.30
C LYS A 154 15.26 -22.71 8.63
N GLY A 155 15.17 -21.66 9.45
CA GLY A 155 13.90 -20.98 9.67
C GLY A 155 13.88 -19.99 10.81
N SER A 156 13.68 -18.71 10.48
CA SER A 156 13.37 -17.63 11.43
C SER A 156 11.88 -17.27 11.45
N ALA A 157 11.07 -17.84 10.54
CA ALA A 157 9.64 -17.57 10.42
C ALA A 157 8.79 -18.75 10.92
N ALA A 158 7.56 -18.46 11.34
CA ALA A 158 6.62 -19.48 11.80
C ALA A 158 5.28 -19.38 11.05
N ILE A 159 4.74 -20.55 10.70
CA ILE A 159 3.35 -20.76 10.33
C ILE A 159 2.72 -21.54 11.48
N GLU A 160 1.57 -21.08 11.96
CA GLU A 160 0.85 -21.71 13.05
C GLU A 160 -0.45 -22.30 12.52
N LEU A 161 -0.81 -23.50 12.98
CA LEU A 161 -2.12 -24.08 12.79
C LEU A 161 -2.76 -24.25 14.16
N VAL A 162 -3.97 -23.72 14.33
CA VAL A 162 -4.78 -23.96 15.53
C VAL A 162 -5.98 -24.80 15.11
N VAL A 163 -6.15 -25.97 15.71
CA VAL A 163 -7.29 -26.85 15.48
C VAL A 163 -8.14 -26.89 16.75
N GLU A 164 -9.43 -26.59 16.62
CA GLU A 164 -10.41 -26.62 17.70
C GLU A 164 -11.40 -27.76 17.48
N ARG A 165 -11.57 -28.57 18.52
CA ARG A 165 -12.57 -29.62 18.62
C ARG A 165 -13.76 -29.13 19.44
N GLY A 166 -14.93 -29.71 19.21
CA GLY A 166 -16.17 -29.27 19.85
C GLY A 166 -16.33 -29.66 21.32
N GLU A 167 -15.53 -30.62 21.80
CA GLU A 167 -15.66 -31.25 23.11
C GLU A 167 -14.45 -30.97 24.01
N GLU A 168 -14.67 -30.97 25.32
CA GLU A 168 -13.59 -30.89 26.31
C GLU A 168 -12.75 -32.18 26.31
N ASN A 169 -11.45 -32.05 26.60
CA ASN A 169 -10.51 -33.17 26.59
C ASN A 169 -10.38 -33.90 25.25
N ALA A 170 -10.92 -33.33 24.17
CA ALA A 170 -10.89 -33.94 22.85
C ALA A 170 -9.47 -34.04 22.28
N VAL A 171 -8.54 -33.17 22.69
CA VAL A 171 -7.13 -33.29 22.27
C VAL A 171 -6.51 -34.63 22.71
N LYS A 172 -7.00 -35.22 23.80
CA LYS A 172 -6.48 -36.47 24.39
C LYS A 172 -6.85 -37.73 23.60
N GLU A 173 -7.66 -37.61 22.54
CA GLU A 173 -8.06 -38.75 21.72
C GLU A 173 -6.91 -39.23 20.82
N PRO A 174 -6.54 -40.53 20.85
CA PRO A 174 -5.44 -41.07 20.04
C PRO A 174 -5.62 -40.81 18.53
N GLU A 175 -6.85 -40.91 18.02
CA GLU A 175 -7.17 -40.65 16.61
C GLU A 175 -6.76 -39.23 16.19
N PHE A 176 -7.01 -38.25 17.05
CA PHE A 176 -6.64 -36.85 16.80
C PHE A 176 -5.13 -36.62 16.89
N MET A 177 -4.48 -37.21 17.90
CA MET A 177 -3.02 -37.15 18.04
C MET A 177 -2.30 -37.78 16.83
N ASN A 178 -2.80 -38.91 16.30
CA ASN A 178 -2.25 -39.52 15.09
C ASN A 178 -2.42 -38.59 13.86
N ARG A 179 -3.56 -37.89 13.71
CA ARG A 179 -3.73 -36.89 12.63
C ARG A 179 -2.78 -35.70 12.76
N LEU A 180 -2.56 -35.21 13.98
CA LEU A 180 -1.58 -34.17 14.24
C LEU A 180 -0.15 -34.65 13.91
N ASP A 181 0.18 -35.90 14.26
CA ASP A 181 1.46 -36.52 13.91
C ASP A 181 1.65 -36.63 12.39
N GLU A 182 0.62 -37.07 11.67
CA GLU A 182 0.62 -37.14 10.21
C GLU A 182 0.83 -35.75 9.58
N PHE A 183 0.16 -34.72 10.12
CA PHE A 183 0.33 -33.35 9.66
C PHE A 183 1.74 -32.82 9.93
N ASN A 184 2.33 -33.12 11.09
CA ASN A 184 3.71 -32.78 11.42
C ASN A 184 4.66 -33.35 10.36
N HIS A 185 4.63 -34.67 10.14
CA HIS A 185 5.50 -35.35 9.18
C HIS A 185 5.30 -34.86 7.73
N PHE A 186 4.06 -34.65 7.31
CA PHE A 186 3.76 -34.09 6.00
C PHE A 186 4.35 -32.68 5.84
N SER A 187 4.20 -31.85 6.85
CA SER A 187 4.65 -30.46 6.82
C SER A 187 6.18 -30.39 6.72
N GLU A 188 6.92 -31.16 7.52
CA GLU A 188 8.39 -31.22 7.46
C GLU A 188 8.92 -31.71 6.11
N GLY A 189 8.19 -32.62 5.44
CA GLY A 189 8.51 -33.07 4.08
C GLY A 189 8.13 -32.09 2.97
N THR A 190 7.41 -31.00 3.29
CA THR A 190 6.86 -30.08 2.30
C THR A 190 7.81 -28.92 2.01
N SER A 191 8.11 -28.73 0.72
CA SER A 191 8.81 -27.55 0.20
C SER A 191 8.07 -26.93 -0.98
N HIS A 192 8.31 -25.64 -1.19
CA HIS A 192 7.84 -24.90 -2.35
C HIS A 192 8.86 -23.83 -2.76
N LYS A 193 9.44 -23.96 -3.95
CA LYS A 193 10.49 -23.08 -4.47
C LYS A 193 11.67 -23.00 -3.48
N ARG A 194 11.98 -21.81 -2.97
CA ARG A 194 13.06 -21.55 -2.00
C ARG A 194 12.64 -21.78 -0.54
N ILE A 195 11.39 -22.17 -0.31
CA ILE A 195 10.81 -22.34 1.01
C ILE A 195 10.88 -23.81 1.39
N SER A 196 11.56 -24.08 2.49
CA SER A 196 11.49 -25.35 3.19
C SER A 196 10.79 -25.12 4.52
N VAL A 197 9.88 -26.03 4.85
CA VAL A 197 9.50 -26.25 6.25
C VAL A 197 10.67 -26.98 6.91
N GLY A 198 11.08 -26.49 8.08
CA GLY A 198 12.07 -27.12 8.94
C GLY A 198 11.37 -28.10 9.87
N LYS A 199 11.46 -27.84 11.18
CA LYS A 199 10.78 -28.64 12.21
C LYS A 199 9.31 -28.23 12.37
N SER A 200 8.43 -29.21 12.52
CA SER A 200 7.05 -29.06 13.00
C SER A 200 6.98 -29.46 14.47
N SER A 201 6.27 -28.71 15.30
CA SER A 201 6.12 -29.02 16.72
C SER A 201 4.67 -28.90 17.14
N SER A 202 4.18 -29.88 17.90
CA SER A 202 2.85 -29.85 18.51
C SER A 202 2.84 -30.60 19.84
N VAL A 203 1.69 -30.64 20.50
CA VAL A 203 1.46 -31.46 21.71
C VAL A 203 1.77 -32.95 21.50
N VAL A 204 1.68 -33.44 20.27
CA VAL A 204 2.02 -34.83 19.92
C VAL A 204 3.48 -35.15 20.22
N ASP A 205 4.39 -34.21 19.95
CA ASP A 205 5.82 -34.46 20.11
C ASP A 205 6.18 -34.62 21.60
N VAL A 206 5.52 -33.84 22.47
CA VAL A 206 5.63 -33.97 23.93
C VAL A 206 5.11 -35.33 24.40
N VAL A 207 3.93 -35.74 23.93
CA VAL A 207 3.32 -37.04 24.27
C VAL A 207 4.23 -38.20 23.84
N LYS A 208 4.76 -38.18 22.60
CA LYS A 208 5.70 -39.21 22.12
C LYS A 208 6.99 -39.25 22.95
N GLU A 209 7.53 -38.09 23.31
CA GLU A 209 8.77 -37.99 24.10
C GLU A 209 8.56 -38.53 25.52
N ILE A 210 7.46 -38.16 26.18
CA ILE A 210 7.12 -38.70 27.50
C ILE A 210 6.88 -40.21 27.43
N ASN A 211 6.15 -40.69 26.42
CA ASN A 211 5.94 -42.13 26.23
C ASN A 211 7.26 -42.89 26.05
N GLN A 212 8.21 -42.34 25.30
CA GLN A 212 9.55 -42.92 25.16
C GLN A 212 10.29 -42.97 26.51
N VAL A 213 10.33 -41.85 27.24
CA VAL A 213 11.02 -41.74 28.54
C VAL A 213 10.42 -42.70 29.57
N LEU A 214 9.09 -42.80 29.64
CA LEU A 214 8.40 -43.73 30.55
C LEU A 214 8.64 -45.21 30.20
N ASN A 215 9.12 -45.49 28.99
CA ASN A 215 9.44 -46.83 28.51
C ASN A 215 10.95 -47.02 28.32
N GLU A 216 11.76 -46.48 29.24
CA GLU A 216 13.22 -46.69 29.32
C GLU A 216 13.96 -46.17 28.07
N ASP A 217 13.50 -45.06 27.51
CA ASP A 217 14.07 -44.38 26.34
C ASP A 217 14.14 -45.22 25.05
N ARG A 218 13.40 -46.34 24.99
CA ARG A 218 13.38 -47.22 23.81
C ARG A 218 12.72 -46.53 22.61
N GLU A 219 13.44 -46.46 21.48
CA GLU A 219 12.99 -45.78 20.25
C GLU A 219 11.62 -46.26 19.73
N GLU A 220 11.28 -47.53 19.93
CA GLU A 220 9.99 -48.13 19.54
C GLU A 220 8.77 -47.50 20.25
N TYR A 221 9.01 -46.79 21.36
CA TYR A 221 7.99 -46.07 22.13
C TYR A 221 7.91 -44.58 21.78
N TYR A 222 8.74 -44.07 20.86
CA TYR A 222 8.55 -42.73 20.28
C TYR A 222 7.38 -42.73 19.28
N ARG A 223 6.18 -42.95 19.79
CA ARG A 223 4.93 -43.07 19.05
C ARG A 223 3.75 -42.63 19.91
N VAL A 224 2.67 -42.23 19.27
CA VAL A 224 1.42 -41.85 19.95
C VAL A 224 0.86 -43.08 20.70
N PRO A 225 0.61 -42.99 22.02
CA PRO A 225 -0.11 -44.03 22.74
C PRO A 225 -1.53 -44.20 22.18
N GLN A 226 -2.00 -45.45 22.08
CA GLN A 226 -3.32 -45.74 21.54
C GLN A 226 -4.42 -45.79 22.63
N ASP A 227 -4.05 -45.53 23.88
CA ASP A 227 -4.97 -45.42 25.01
C ASP A 227 -5.12 -43.94 25.42
N ARG A 228 -6.37 -43.46 25.45
CA ARG A 228 -6.71 -42.10 25.89
C ARG A 228 -6.28 -41.83 27.32
N ALA A 229 -6.37 -42.83 28.22
CA ALA A 229 -5.98 -42.66 29.61
C ALA A 229 -4.48 -42.42 29.75
N MET A 230 -3.67 -43.10 28.94
CA MET A 230 -2.22 -42.91 28.89
C MET A 230 -1.87 -41.49 28.43
N ILE A 231 -2.46 -41.01 27.32
CA ILE A 231 -2.25 -39.64 26.83
C ILE A 231 -2.63 -38.62 27.91
N ALA A 232 -3.75 -38.84 28.61
CA ALA A 232 -4.18 -37.97 29.69
C ALA A 232 -3.17 -37.92 30.86
N GLN A 233 -2.57 -39.06 31.20
CA GLN A 233 -1.56 -39.16 32.25
C GLN A 233 -0.25 -38.48 31.85
N GLU A 234 0.20 -38.67 30.61
CA GLU A 234 1.41 -38.04 30.07
C GLU A 234 1.27 -36.51 30.05
N LEU A 235 0.13 -35.99 29.62
CA LEU A 235 -0.15 -34.55 29.66
C LEU A 235 -0.19 -34.01 31.09
N LEU A 236 -0.74 -34.77 32.04
CA LEU A 236 -0.75 -34.39 33.46
C LEU A 236 0.67 -34.36 34.05
N LEU A 237 1.53 -35.32 33.66
CA LEU A 237 2.94 -35.32 34.07
C LEU A 237 3.68 -34.08 33.55
N PHE A 238 3.43 -33.71 32.30
CA PHE A 238 3.98 -32.49 31.71
C PHE A 238 3.47 -31.22 32.40
N GLU A 239 2.17 -31.15 32.68
CA GLU A 239 1.53 -30.04 33.39
C GLU A 239 2.15 -29.82 34.80
N ASN A 240 2.48 -30.90 35.51
CA ASN A 240 3.15 -30.83 36.82
C ASN A 240 4.60 -30.30 36.74
N GLY A 241 5.25 -30.41 35.59
CA GLY A 241 6.60 -29.86 35.36
C GLY A 241 6.62 -28.35 35.09
N GLY A 242 5.45 -27.77 34.75
CA GLY A 242 5.26 -26.35 34.46
C GLY A 242 4.09 -26.16 33.49
N THR A 243 3.06 -25.39 33.90
CA THR A 243 1.84 -25.20 33.09
C THR A 243 2.06 -24.33 31.86
N GLU A 244 3.02 -23.39 31.92
CA GLU A 244 3.25 -22.39 30.86
C GLU A 244 3.63 -23.02 29.51
N ASP A 245 4.43 -24.09 29.51
CA ASP A 245 4.85 -24.75 28.28
C ASP A 245 3.70 -25.53 27.62
N LEU A 246 2.77 -26.07 28.42
CA LEU A 246 1.61 -26.79 27.91
C LEU A 246 0.54 -25.86 27.37
N GLU A 247 0.31 -24.72 28.03
CA GLU A 247 -0.63 -23.67 27.59
C GLU A 247 -0.26 -23.06 26.23
N ASN A 248 1.03 -23.15 25.86
CA ASN A 248 1.50 -22.80 24.53
C ASN A 248 1.07 -23.80 23.45
N LEU A 249 0.81 -25.06 23.79
CA LEU A 249 0.50 -26.14 22.84
C LEU A 249 -1.00 -26.46 22.79
N VAL A 250 -1.71 -26.32 23.91
CA VAL A 250 -3.14 -26.61 24.04
C VAL A 250 -3.81 -25.57 24.92
N ASN A 251 -5.14 -25.42 24.82
CA ASN A 251 -5.88 -24.63 25.81
C ASN A 251 -6.30 -25.49 27.02
N THR A 252 -6.66 -24.85 28.12
CA THR A 252 -7.53 -25.41 29.17
C THR A 252 -8.97 -25.15 28.69
N PRO A 253 -9.83 -26.12 28.29
CA PRO A 253 -10.01 -27.51 28.77
C PRO A 253 -9.61 -28.60 27.75
N TYR A 254 -8.46 -28.50 27.10
CA TYR A 254 -7.93 -29.45 26.11
C TYR A 254 -8.86 -29.67 24.90
N SER A 255 -9.47 -28.59 24.40
CA SER A 255 -10.32 -28.58 23.20
C SER A 255 -9.60 -28.05 21.95
N LYS A 256 -8.47 -27.36 22.13
CA LYS A 256 -7.65 -26.78 21.05
C LYS A 256 -6.22 -27.29 21.13
N ALA A 257 -5.62 -27.51 19.97
CA ALA A 257 -4.20 -27.79 19.84
C ALA A 257 -3.57 -26.82 18.83
N ARG A 258 -2.34 -26.40 19.12
CA ARG A 258 -1.49 -25.60 18.24
C ARG A 258 -0.40 -26.49 17.63
N VAL A 259 -0.18 -26.30 16.33
CA VAL A 259 0.98 -26.84 15.60
C VAL A 259 1.80 -25.67 15.08
N THR A 260 3.08 -25.66 15.39
CA THR A 260 4.03 -24.64 14.96
C THR A 260 4.96 -25.21 13.90
N LEU A 261 4.92 -24.65 12.69
CA LEU A 261 5.82 -24.97 11.58
C LEU A 261 6.91 -23.91 11.47
N LYS A 262 8.17 -24.27 11.69
CA LYS A 262 9.30 -23.37 11.40
C LYS A 262 9.58 -23.37 9.91
N THR A 263 9.74 -22.20 9.32
CA THR A 263 10.00 -22.03 7.88
C THR A 263 11.10 -21.02 7.64
N THR A 264 11.81 -21.21 6.53
CA THR A 264 12.76 -20.22 5.99
C THR A 264 12.04 -18.92 5.69
N TRP A 265 12.62 -17.78 6.07
CA TRP A 265 12.11 -16.45 5.74
C TRP A 265 12.36 -16.13 4.26
N VAL A 266 11.29 -15.83 3.52
CA VAL A 266 11.33 -15.32 2.15
C VAL A 266 10.28 -14.22 1.94
N ASP A 267 10.25 -13.59 0.76
CA ASP A 267 9.18 -12.66 0.40
C ASP A 267 7.78 -13.28 0.53
N ALA A 268 6.83 -12.47 1.02
CA ALA A 268 5.45 -12.90 1.24
C ALA A 268 4.80 -13.57 0.01
N ASN A 269 5.01 -13.02 -1.19
CA ASN A 269 4.42 -13.52 -2.43
C ASN A 269 4.84 -14.95 -2.81
N GLN A 270 5.94 -15.46 -2.22
CA GLN A 270 6.42 -16.82 -2.49
C GLN A 270 5.69 -17.88 -1.65
N TYR A 271 5.06 -17.49 -0.52
CA TYR A 271 4.39 -18.43 0.38
C TYR A 271 3.03 -18.91 -0.09
N THR A 272 2.35 -18.21 -1.02
CA THR A 272 1.01 -18.58 -1.48
C THR A 272 0.91 -20.04 -1.93
N GLY A 273 1.93 -20.54 -2.65
CA GLY A 273 1.97 -21.93 -3.10
C GLY A 273 2.19 -22.95 -1.98
N LEU A 274 2.95 -22.60 -0.93
CA LEU A 274 3.13 -23.44 0.24
C LEU A 274 1.84 -23.48 1.07
N LEU A 275 1.25 -22.31 1.35
CA LEU A 275 0.01 -22.19 2.12
C LEU A 275 -1.12 -22.99 1.47
N LEU A 276 -1.30 -22.92 0.14
CA LEU A 276 -2.29 -23.74 -0.57
C LEU A 276 -2.05 -25.26 -0.43
N LYS A 277 -0.80 -25.72 -0.38
CA LYS A 277 -0.48 -27.14 -0.15
C LYS A 277 -0.83 -27.54 1.28
N LEU A 278 -0.46 -26.73 2.26
CA LEU A 278 -0.75 -26.96 3.67
C LEU A 278 -2.27 -26.95 3.92
N GLU A 279 -2.99 -25.94 3.42
CA GLU A 279 -4.44 -25.80 3.55
C GLU A 279 -5.18 -27.01 2.98
N ARG A 280 -4.75 -27.57 1.84
CA ARG A 280 -5.34 -28.81 1.30
C ARG A 280 -5.16 -30.00 2.24
N LYS A 281 -3.99 -30.15 2.85
CA LYS A 281 -3.74 -31.25 3.80
C LYS A 281 -4.48 -31.03 5.12
N ILE A 282 -4.61 -29.77 5.55
CA ILE A 282 -5.38 -29.38 6.73
C ILE A 282 -6.86 -29.70 6.52
N GLU A 283 -7.42 -29.39 5.35
CA GLU A 283 -8.81 -29.73 5.04
C GLU A 283 -9.04 -31.26 5.02
N ASP A 284 -8.11 -32.02 4.45
CA ASP A 284 -8.15 -33.49 4.43
C ASP A 284 -8.17 -34.10 5.84
N LEU A 285 -7.31 -33.59 6.74
CA LEU A 285 -7.17 -34.14 8.09
C LEU A 285 -8.17 -33.57 9.10
N PHE A 286 -8.46 -32.27 9.03
CA PHE A 286 -9.16 -31.51 10.07
C PHE A 286 -10.46 -30.84 9.57
N GLY A 287 -10.87 -31.06 8.32
CA GLY A 287 -12.09 -30.45 7.75
C GLY A 287 -13.39 -30.82 8.48
N LYS A 288 -13.38 -31.90 9.27
CA LYS A 288 -14.52 -32.33 10.11
C LYS A 288 -14.48 -31.80 11.54
N GLU A 289 -13.39 -31.15 11.96
CA GLU A 289 -13.28 -30.56 13.28
C GLU A 289 -14.13 -29.28 13.37
N LYS A 290 -14.39 -28.80 14.59
CA LYS A 290 -15.25 -27.64 14.81
C LYS A 290 -14.72 -26.39 14.09
N SER A 291 -13.41 -26.16 14.15
CA SER A 291 -12.74 -25.18 13.31
C SER A 291 -11.24 -25.45 13.23
N TYR A 292 -10.61 -25.01 12.14
CA TYR A 292 -9.15 -24.94 12.03
C TYR A 292 -8.77 -23.56 11.48
N VAL A 293 -7.65 -23.01 11.95
CA VAL A 293 -7.18 -21.69 11.54
C VAL A 293 -5.67 -21.74 11.29
N VAL A 294 -5.27 -21.38 10.06
CA VAL A 294 -3.87 -21.13 9.71
C VAL A 294 -3.55 -19.67 10.04
N THR A 295 -2.57 -19.45 10.91
CA THR A 295 -2.20 -18.16 11.48
C THR A 295 -0.69 -18.07 11.69
N GLY A 296 -0.23 -17.10 12.48
CA GLY A 296 1.18 -16.80 12.66
C GLY A 296 1.66 -15.73 11.68
N LEU A 297 2.94 -15.39 11.79
CA LEU A 297 3.51 -14.23 11.11
C LEU A 297 3.35 -14.31 9.59
N ILE A 298 3.63 -15.49 9.00
CA ILE A 298 3.60 -15.66 7.55
C ILE A 298 2.19 -15.59 6.96
N PRO A 299 1.18 -16.37 7.42
CA PRO A 299 -0.16 -16.30 6.85
C PRO A 299 -0.82 -14.94 7.05
N ILE A 300 -0.62 -14.30 8.21
CA ILE A 300 -1.12 -12.95 8.47
C ILE A 300 -0.49 -11.94 7.51
N MET A 301 0.83 -12.01 7.31
CA MET A 301 1.54 -11.13 6.38
C MET A 301 1.05 -11.31 4.94
N VAL A 302 0.98 -12.54 4.44
CA VAL A 302 0.50 -12.85 3.09
C VAL A 302 -0.92 -12.33 2.89
N LYS A 303 -1.84 -12.63 3.83
CA LYS A 303 -3.24 -12.21 3.74
C LYS A 303 -3.39 -10.69 3.80
N THR A 304 -2.64 -10.03 4.68
CA THR A 304 -2.61 -8.55 4.79
C THR A 304 -2.18 -7.92 3.48
N ILE A 305 -1.10 -8.43 2.87
CA ILE A 305 -0.57 -7.92 1.60
C ILE A 305 -1.56 -8.13 0.46
N THR A 306 -2.16 -9.31 0.35
CA THR A 306 -3.17 -9.58 -0.69
C THR A 306 -4.35 -8.63 -0.56
N PHE A 307 -4.88 -8.45 0.65
CA PHE A 307 -5.97 -7.49 0.91
C PHE A 307 -5.57 -6.04 0.63
N LEU A 308 -4.32 -5.67 0.92
CA LEU A 308 -3.77 -4.36 0.57
C LEU A 308 -3.73 -4.15 -0.94
N MET A 309 -3.20 -5.10 -1.70
CA MET A 309 -3.09 -5.00 -3.16
C MET A 309 -4.46 -4.92 -3.83
N GLU A 310 -5.37 -5.82 -3.47
CA GLU A 310 -6.74 -5.82 -3.99
C GLU A 310 -7.48 -4.52 -3.61
N GLY A 311 -7.34 -4.10 -2.35
CA GLY A 311 -7.94 -2.87 -1.85
C GLY A 311 -7.42 -1.63 -2.59
N MET A 312 -6.10 -1.52 -2.76
CA MET A 312 -5.48 -0.37 -3.44
C MET A 312 -5.86 -0.29 -4.91
N LEU A 313 -5.95 -1.41 -5.62
CA LEU A 313 -6.43 -1.41 -7.01
C LEU A 313 -7.86 -0.87 -7.11
N ILE A 314 -8.76 -1.33 -6.24
CA ILE A 314 -10.15 -0.84 -6.18
C ILE A 314 -10.17 0.65 -5.83
N SER A 315 -9.39 1.08 -4.83
CA SER A 315 -9.26 2.48 -4.43
C SER A 315 -8.80 3.37 -5.57
N TYR A 316 -7.83 2.94 -6.38
CA TYR A 316 -7.37 3.71 -7.54
C TYR A 316 -8.46 3.91 -8.59
N LEU A 317 -9.24 2.86 -8.86
CA LEU A 317 -10.36 2.95 -9.78
C LEU A 317 -11.43 3.92 -9.27
N ILE A 318 -11.72 3.86 -7.96
CA ILE A 318 -12.65 4.80 -7.31
C ILE A 318 -12.10 6.23 -7.36
N ALA A 319 -10.84 6.45 -6.98
CA ALA A 319 -10.19 7.77 -7.03
C ALA A 319 -10.20 8.33 -8.44
N GLY A 320 -9.78 7.54 -9.43
CA GLY A 320 -9.80 7.91 -10.83
C GLY A 320 -11.20 8.30 -11.31
N ALA A 321 -12.23 7.53 -10.94
CA ALA A 321 -13.62 7.84 -11.29
C ALA A 321 -14.12 9.14 -10.63
N VAL A 322 -13.89 9.31 -9.32
CA VAL A 322 -14.30 10.51 -8.56
C VAL A 322 -13.59 11.75 -9.10
N ILE A 323 -12.29 11.68 -9.32
CA ILE A 323 -11.50 12.80 -9.85
C ILE A 323 -11.94 13.14 -11.27
N THR A 324 -12.14 12.13 -12.13
CA THR A 324 -12.63 12.36 -13.50
C THR A 324 -13.99 13.07 -13.48
N LEU A 325 -14.90 12.65 -12.59
CA LEU A 325 -16.20 13.29 -12.42
C LEU A 325 -16.05 14.76 -12.00
N LEU A 326 -15.19 15.04 -11.01
CA LEU A 326 -14.93 16.40 -10.56
C LEU A 326 -14.29 17.27 -11.67
N MET A 327 -13.39 16.71 -12.47
CA MET A 327 -12.80 17.39 -13.63
C MET A 327 -13.85 17.72 -14.70
N ILE A 328 -14.76 16.79 -14.99
CA ILE A 328 -15.88 17.01 -15.93
C ILE A 328 -16.78 18.14 -15.43
N ILE A 329 -17.11 18.16 -14.13
CA ILE A 329 -17.92 19.20 -13.51
C ILE A 329 -17.21 20.56 -13.60
N MET A 330 -15.93 20.61 -13.24
CA MET A 330 -15.14 21.85 -13.28
C MET A 330 -15.01 22.42 -14.69
N LEU A 331 -14.73 21.56 -15.66
CA LEU A 331 -14.58 21.95 -17.06
C LEU A 331 -15.91 22.08 -17.80
N ALA A 332 -17.03 21.73 -17.17
CA ALA A 332 -18.37 21.70 -17.75
C ALA A 332 -18.39 21.21 -19.22
N ASP A 333 -17.52 20.24 -19.51
CA ASP A 333 -17.29 19.66 -20.83
C ASP A 333 -16.77 18.24 -20.62
N PHE A 334 -17.58 17.27 -21.02
CA PHE A 334 -17.29 15.85 -20.85
C PHE A 334 -16.01 15.42 -21.57
N ARG A 335 -15.78 15.92 -22.79
CA ARG A 335 -14.62 15.53 -23.60
C ARG A 335 -13.35 16.12 -23.00
N LEU A 336 -13.35 17.40 -22.68
CA LEU A 336 -12.19 18.06 -22.07
C LEU A 336 -11.85 17.46 -20.70
N GLY A 337 -12.87 17.10 -19.90
CA GLY A 337 -12.69 16.35 -18.66
C GLY A 337 -11.93 15.04 -18.86
N LEU A 338 -12.37 14.20 -19.81
CA LEU A 338 -11.67 12.94 -20.11
C LEU A 338 -10.26 13.15 -20.66
N TRP A 339 -10.07 14.07 -21.60
CA TRP A 339 -8.76 14.36 -22.18
C TRP A 339 -7.77 14.88 -21.12
N SER A 340 -8.26 15.63 -20.13
CA SER A 340 -7.42 16.15 -19.03
C SER A 340 -6.90 15.08 -18.08
N MET A 341 -7.52 13.88 -18.04
CA MET A 341 -7.05 12.78 -17.20
C MET A 341 -5.84 12.06 -17.77
N ILE A 342 -5.66 12.06 -19.10
CA ILE A 342 -4.54 11.38 -19.76
C ILE A 342 -3.17 11.87 -19.24
N PRO A 343 -2.88 13.20 -19.20
CA PRO A 343 -1.61 13.68 -18.66
C PRO A 343 -1.46 13.42 -17.16
N ASN A 344 -2.56 13.22 -16.41
CA ASN A 344 -2.49 12.91 -14.97
C ASN A 344 -2.06 11.47 -14.69
N PHE A 345 -2.43 10.51 -15.55
CA PHE A 345 -2.04 9.11 -15.39
C PHE A 345 -0.62 8.81 -15.89
N LEU A 346 -0.10 9.61 -16.83
CA LEU A 346 1.19 9.38 -17.46
C LEU A 346 2.38 9.38 -16.47
N PRO A 347 2.49 10.32 -15.49
CA PRO A 347 3.56 10.29 -14.50
C PRO A 347 3.56 9.03 -13.64
N ILE A 348 2.39 8.52 -13.25
CA ILE A 348 2.27 7.30 -12.43
C ILE A 348 2.72 6.09 -13.25
N LEU A 349 2.24 5.99 -14.48
CA LEU A 349 2.66 4.94 -15.40
C LEU A 349 4.17 5.00 -15.65
N ALA A 350 4.73 6.20 -15.80
CA ALA A 350 6.17 6.41 -15.97
C ALA A 350 6.96 5.99 -14.73
N GLY A 351 6.50 6.35 -13.53
CA GLY A 351 7.12 5.91 -12.27
C GLY A 351 7.15 4.39 -12.15
N LEU A 352 6.00 3.73 -12.37
CA LEU A 352 5.89 2.27 -12.40
C LEU A 352 6.77 1.65 -13.51
N GLY A 353 6.84 2.29 -14.68
CA GLY A 353 7.68 1.86 -15.79
C GLY A 353 9.16 1.90 -15.46
N VAL A 354 9.63 3.00 -14.87
CA VAL A 354 11.02 3.16 -14.42
C VAL A 354 11.35 2.13 -13.35
N MET A 355 10.47 1.92 -12.36
CA MET A 355 10.66 0.89 -11.35
C MET A 355 10.84 -0.49 -11.98
N GLY A 356 9.98 -0.87 -12.92
CA GLY A 356 10.09 -2.16 -13.61
C GLY A 356 11.36 -2.29 -14.46
N LEU A 357 11.77 -1.23 -15.18
CA LEU A 357 13.00 -1.24 -15.98
C LEU A 357 14.27 -1.31 -15.12
N LEU A 358 14.24 -0.78 -13.89
CA LEU A 358 15.34 -0.81 -12.94
C LEU A 358 15.31 -2.04 -12.01
N ASP A 359 14.40 -2.99 -12.24
CA ASP A 359 14.16 -4.16 -11.38
C ASP A 359 13.88 -3.80 -9.90
N LEU A 360 13.32 -2.61 -9.67
CA LEU A 360 12.87 -2.16 -8.35
C LEU A 360 11.53 -2.80 -8.02
N PRO A 361 11.43 -3.59 -6.93
CA PRO A 361 10.18 -4.25 -6.57
C PRO A 361 9.11 -3.24 -6.17
N LEU A 362 7.87 -3.56 -6.52
CA LEU A 362 6.70 -2.86 -6.01
C LEU A 362 6.31 -3.50 -4.67
N ASP A 363 6.32 -2.72 -3.59
CA ASP A 363 5.91 -3.17 -2.27
C ASP A 363 4.64 -2.44 -1.79
N ALA A 364 4.08 -2.88 -0.66
CA ALA A 364 2.86 -2.29 -0.11
C ALA A 364 2.95 -0.77 0.13
N MET A 365 4.13 -0.26 0.50
CA MET A 365 4.32 1.17 0.76
C MET A 365 4.45 1.98 -0.53
N SER A 366 5.14 1.43 -1.53
CA SER A 366 5.31 2.06 -2.84
C SER A 366 3.99 2.18 -3.60
N ILE A 367 3.07 1.20 -3.42
CA ILE A 367 1.70 1.33 -3.95
C ILE A 367 0.97 2.49 -3.28
N LEU A 368 1.20 2.82 -2.00
CA LEU A 368 0.56 4.02 -1.41
C LEU A 368 1.07 5.32 -2.05
N VAL A 369 2.31 5.37 -2.54
CA VAL A 369 2.85 6.57 -3.20
C VAL A 369 2.12 6.88 -4.52
N GLY A 370 1.81 5.86 -5.32
CA GLY A 370 1.12 6.03 -6.60
C GLY A 370 -0.26 6.68 -6.46
N SER A 371 -0.91 6.47 -5.32
CA SER A 371 -2.23 6.98 -5.01
C SER A 371 -2.22 8.48 -4.66
N ILE A 372 -1.22 8.89 -3.87
CA ILE A 372 -0.94 10.27 -3.51
C ILE A 372 -0.52 11.05 -4.77
N ALA A 373 0.29 10.43 -5.63
CA ALA A 373 0.73 11.01 -6.88
C ALA A 373 -0.44 11.36 -7.83
N ILE A 374 -1.52 10.56 -7.86
CA ILE A 374 -2.74 10.89 -8.63
C ILE A 374 -3.33 12.23 -8.14
N GLY A 375 -3.46 12.41 -6.81
CA GLY A 375 -4.01 13.63 -6.23
C GLY A 375 -3.19 14.87 -6.59
N LEU A 376 -1.86 14.76 -6.48
CA LEU A 376 -0.93 15.85 -6.79
C LEU A 376 -0.91 16.21 -8.28
N ALA A 377 -0.89 15.21 -9.18
CA ALA A 377 -0.85 15.48 -10.62
C ALA A 377 -2.12 16.19 -11.13
N VAL A 378 -3.26 15.90 -10.53
CA VAL A 378 -4.55 16.49 -10.91
C VAL A 378 -4.64 17.96 -10.49
N ASP A 379 -4.03 18.33 -9.36
CA ASP A 379 -4.01 19.71 -8.85
C ASP A 379 -3.47 20.70 -9.89
N ASP A 380 -2.29 20.37 -10.42
CA ASP A 380 -1.62 21.12 -11.49
C ASP A 380 -2.50 21.25 -12.74
N THR A 381 -3.14 20.15 -13.16
CA THR A 381 -4.03 20.16 -14.31
C THR A 381 -5.30 20.98 -14.07
N VAL A 382 -5.84 20.98 -12.85
CA VAL A 382 -6.97 21.84 -12.48
C VAL A 382 -6.59 23.31 -12.61
N HIS A 383 -5.48 23.72 -11.99
CA HIS A 383 -5.01 25.10 -12.04
C HIS A 383 -4.72 25.55 -13.48
N PHE A 384 -4.10 24.69 -14.27
CA PHE A 384 -3.86 24.95 -15.69
C PHE A 384 -5.17 25.09 -16.45
N MET A 385 -6.06 24.09 -16.39
CA MET A 385 -7.26 24.05 -17.21
C MET A 385 -8.29 25.12 -16.83
N HIS A 386 -8.41 25.47 -15.55
CA HIS A 386 -9.26 26.57 -15.09
C HIS A 386 -8.83 27.90 -15.72
N ASN A 387 -7.53 28.22 -15.67
CA ASN A 387 -6.99 29.45 -16.24
C ASN A 387 -6.98 29.44 -17.77
N PHE A 388 -6.67 28.28 -18.39
CA PHE A 388 -6.76 28.09 -19.83
C PHE A 388 -8.16 28.37 -20.34
N ARG A 389 -9.20 27.79 -19.72
CA ARG A 389 -10.59 28.02 -20.11
C ARG A 389 -10.98 29.50 -20.02
N ARG A 390 -10.58 30.17 -18.93
CA ARG A 390 -10.82 31.61 -18.75
C ARG A 390 -10.14 32.43 -19.85
N ASN A 391 -8.87 32.17 -20.13
CA ASN A 391 -8.11 32.86 -21.17
C ASN A 391 -8.64 32.56 -22.59
N GLN A 392 -9.12 31.34 -22.84
CA GLN A 392 -9.75 30.95 -24.10
C GLN A 392 -11.07 31.72 -24.31
N HIS A 393 -11.89 31.90 -23.27
CA HIS A 393 -13.10 32.72 -23.36
C HIS A 393 -12.81 34.20 -23.62
N ILE A 394 -11.73 34.75 -23.07
CA ILE A 394 -11.36 36.17 -23.24
C ILE A 394 -10.72 36.43 -24.60
N HIS A 395 -9.78 35.59 -25.03
CA HIS A 395 -8.93 35.85 -26.19
C HIS A 395 -9.37 35.13 -27.47
N GLN A 396 -10.22 34.10 -27.37
CA GLN A 396 -10.70 33.28 -28.49
C GLN A 396 -9.58 32.69 -29.39
N ASP A 397 -8.34 32.69 -28.92
CA ASP A 397 -7.18 32.13 -29.59
C ASP A 397 -6.50 31.14 -28.64
N ILE A 398 -6.39 29.88 -29.07
CA ILE A 398 -5.81 28.79 -28.29
C ILE A 398 -4.34 29.06 -27.98
N LYS A 399 -3.57 29.60 -28.92
CA LYS A 399 -2.15 29.88 -28.73
C LYS A 399 -1.94 30.95 -27.67
N VAL A 400 -2.69 32.04 -27.76
CA VAL A 400 -2.65 33.13 -26.77
C VAL A 400 -3.13 32.64 -25.42
N ALA A 401 -4.16 31.78 -25.37
CA ALA A 401 -4.67 31.21 -24.13
C ALA A 401 -3.63 30.31 -23.43
N VAL A 402 -2.93 29.45 -24.17
CA VAL A 402 -1.85 28.60 -23.64
C VAL A 402 -0.68 29.46 -23.15
N GLU A 403 -0.20 30.42 -23.95
CA GLU A 403 0.93 31.29 -23.56
C GLU A 403 0.61 32.07 -22.28
N LYS A 404 -0.59 32.66 -22.17
CA LYS A 404 -1.00 33.40 -20.98
C LYS A 404 -1.15 32.52 -19.75
N THR A 405 -1.70 31.31 -19.90
CA THR A 405 -1.84 30.39 -18.78
C THR A 405 -0.49 29.89 -18.26
N LEU A 406 0.44 29.54 -19.16
CA LEU A 406 1.78 29.09 -18.78
C LEU A 406 2.58 30.22 -18.12
N THR A 407 2.55 31.44 -18.68
CA THR A 407 3.29 32.58 -18.13
C THR A 407 2.67 33.16 -16.84
N SER A 408 1.38 32.89 -16.56
CA SER A 408 0.76 33.25 -15.28
C SER A 408 0.86 32.12 -14.25
N THR A 409 0.12 31.03 -14.48
CA THR A 409 -0.10 29.96 -13.50
C THR A 409 1.03 28.95 -13.54
N GLY A 410 1.63 28.74 -14.72
CA GLY A 410 2.76 27.81 -14.88
C GLY A 410 3.98 28.18 -14.03
N ARG A 411 4.19 29.46 -13.72
CA ARG A 411 5.25 29.86 -12.77
C ARG A 411 5.02 29.32 -11.36
N ALA A 412 3.77 29.36 -10.89
CA ALA A 412 3.43 28.85 -9.57
C ALA A 412 3.58 27.32 -9.55
N MET A 413 3.08 26.64 -10.58
CA MET A 413 3.19 25.19 -10.73
C MET A 413 4.65 24.72 -10.75
N LEU A 414 5.55 25.39 -11.49
CA LEU A 414 6.98 25.06 -11.50
C LEU A 414 7.70 25.23 -10.15
N LEU A 415 7.14 26.01 -9.23
CA LEU A 415 7.73 26.23 -7.91
C LEU A 415 7.18 25.26 -6.85
N THR A 416 5.98 24.73 -7.07
CA THR A 416 5.29 23.83 -6.14
C THR A 416 5.54 22.36 -6.43
N THR A 417 5.88 22.03 -7.68
CA THR A 417 6.09 20.68 -8.20
C THR A 417 7.58 20.40 -8.38
#